data_AF-A0A486XPZ1-F1
#
_entry.id   AF-A0A486XPZ1-F1
#
_cell.length_a   1.000
_cell.length_b   1.000
_cell.length_c   1.000
_cell.angle_alpha   90.00
_cell.angle_beta   90.00
_cell.angle_gamma   90.00
#
_symmetry.space_group_name_H-M   'P 1'
#
loop_
_entity.id
_entity.type
_entity.pdbx_description
1 polymer ?
#
loop_
_entity_poly.entity_id
_entity_poly.type
_entity_poly.pdbx_seq_one_letter_code
_entity_poly.pdbx_strand_id
1 'polypeptide(L)'
;MRIVAMSLLSVLLSACGGESKNDVSIPPQPPPLNDTLPPVITLLGQSSIFHEQGLEYSDLGARAIDQVDGSVAVSITGAVDVNIAGTYELQFKAKDSAGNVSTSIREVQVIAPGIDAFVSNAAIQLALPSSYINSVETLIKAHDEVIAGDYSAARERIDAIFAAQPFSDDVWYNGVSVKGLNAGHPVAYYGLRMLDEITKVGEVTTQNTLQLTAIIASCATIERLTWPDLSPETVDVNIDQTIMNNNYHLLYESTDLFRRWIKAITRGSELKLVVHELNQCTSVSSVREGNVVVAYPDFEQMVMDVPEEIKNKTDMWWVIAPSAVPGDGSGFNLHFITGGMGLIDDKPVLLSDDAWFTRKPEHMGSGIYLQVERRSYQPQWFQHEFMHHLYQAWPEFRLEAGDHQWFDRSTWPDDFVGKWEPDYYAESIKKRLLNASPTLASGLDRTD
;
A
#
# COMPACT_ATOMS: atom_id res chain seq x y z
N MET A 1 56.79 -8.37 56.36
CA MET A 1 56.62 -8.56 57.83
C MET A 1 55.40 -9.43 58.03
N ARG A 2 55.51 -10.61 58.68
CA ARG A 2 54.46 -11.66 58.86
C ARG A 2 53.93 -12.23 57.51
N ILE A 3 54.21 -13.45 57.05
CA ILE A 3 54.50 -14.79 57.63
C ILE A 3 53.22 -15.54 58.08
N VAL A 4 53.23 -16.88 57.88
CA VAL A 4 52.20 -17.92 58.16
C VAL A 4 51.17 -18.02 57.01
N ALA A 5 51.18 -19.02 56.11
CA ALA A 5 51.19 -20.51 56.23
C ALA A 5 49.82 -21.07 56.71
N MET A 6 49.29 -22.22 56.30
CA MET A 6 49.78 -23.61 56.23
C MET A 6 48.76 -24.44 55.38
N SER A 7 48.89 -25.70 54.92
CA SER A 7 49.87 -26.81 55.05
C SER A 7 49.77 -27.69 53.76
N LEU A 8 50.80 -28.37 53.23
CA LEU A 8 51.28 -29.75 53.55
C LEU A 8 50.18 -30.84 53.51
N LEU A 9 50.34 -32.05 52.96
CA LEU A 9 51.47 -32.80 52.32
C LEU A 9 50.85 -33.74 51.21
N SER A 10 51.46 -34.68 50.47
CA SER A 10 52.76 -35.39 50.42
C SER A 10 53.07 -35.86 48.96
N VAL A 11 54.27 -36.21 48.45
CA VAL A 11 55.54 -36.79 48.99
C VAL A 11 55.40 -38.33 49.17
N LEU A 12 56.07 -39.26 48.45
CA LEU A 12 57.22 -39.32 47.49
C LEU A 12 56.85 -40.16 46.22
N LEU A 13 57.69 -40.68 45.28
CA LEU A 13 59.17 -40.78 45.10
C LEU A 13 59.63 -40.74 43.60
N SER A 14 60.22 -41.80 43.02
CA SER A 14 60.89 -41.81 41.69
C SER A 14 60.88 -43.17 40.97
N ALA A 15 60.94 -43.20 39.61
CA ALA A 15 61.81 -44.12 38.84
C ALA A 15 61.92 -43.78 37.34
N CYS A 16 63.07 -44.15 36.77
CA CYS A 16 63.56 -44.18 35.37
C CYS A 16 62.59 -44.09 34.17
N GLY A 17 62.94 -43.21 33.23
CA GLY A 17 63.51 -43.65 31.94
C GLY A 17 62.61 -43.64 30.69
N GLY A 18 63.15 -43.11 29.58
CA GLY A 18 62.60 -43.27 28.22
C GLY A 18 62.44 -41.97 27.43
N GLU A 19 63.45 -41.58 26.66
CA GLU A 19 63.21 -40.73 25.49
C GLU A 19 62.45 -41.54 24.44
N SER A 20 61.16 -41.25 24.26
CA SER A 20 60.44 -41.58 23.03
C SER A 20 60.07 -40.29 22.34
N LYS A 21 60.55 -40.11 21.10
CA LYS A 21 60.02 -39.07 20.21
C LYS A 21 58.64 -39.53 19.74
N ASN A 22 57.64 -39.29 20.57
CA ASN A 22 56.25 -39.36 20.15
C ASN A 22 55.99 -38.17 19.23
N ASP A 23 56.40 -38.32 17.98
CA ASP A 23 55.91 -37.55 16.85
C ASP A 23 54.40 -37.80 16.77
N VAL A 24 53.64 -36.90 17.40
CA VAL A 24 52.18 -36.93 17.33
C VAL A 24 51.84 -36.49 15.92
N SER A 25 51.73 -37.47 15.04
CA SER A 25 51.21 -37.31 13.69
C SER A 25 49.78 -36.78 13.82
N ILE A 26 49.66 -35.45 13.81
CA ILE A 26 48.38 -34.76 13.65
C ILE A 26 47.79 -35.37 12.37
N PRO A 27 46.61 -36.04 12.44
CA PRO A 27 46.01 -36.60 11.24
C PRO A 27 45.87 -35.44 10.25
N PRO A 28 46.36 -35.57 9.01
CA PRO A 28 46.44 -34.45 8.10
C PRO A 28 45.05 -33.85 8.00
N GLN A 29 44.94 -32.54 8.28
CA GLN A 29 43.71 -31.80 8.13
C GLN A 29 43.14 -32.17 6.76
N PRO A 30 41.88 -32.65 6.67
CA PRO A 30 41.31 -33.04 5.40
C PRO A 30 41.50 -31.87 4.42
N PRO A 31 41.90 -32.13 3.16
CA PRO A 31 42.09 -31.06 2.20
C PRO A 31 40.81 -30.21 2.18
N PRO A 32 40.93 -28.87 2.09
CA PRO A 32 39.76 -27.99 2.12
C PRO A 32 38.73 -28.54 1.15
N LEU A 33 37.50 -28.72 1.62
CA LEU A 33 36.47 -29.41 0.85
C LEU A 33 36.33 -28.67 -0.48
N ASN A 34 36.69 -29.31 -1.59
CA ASN A 34 36.60 -28.70 -2.90
C ASN A 34 35.14 -28.29 -3.10
N ASP A 35 34.89 -26.98 -3.10
CA ASP A 35 33.55 -26.49 -3.29
C ASP A 35 33.09 -26.76 -4.73
N THR A 36 31.87 -27.27 -4.83
CA THR A 36 31.21 -27.68 -6.07
C THR A 36 29.72 -27.32 -6.08
N LEU A 37 29.27 -26.52 -5.10
CA LEU A 37 27.88 -26.06 -4.99
C LEU A 37 27.79 -24.59 -5.39
N PRO A 38 26.78 -24.18 -6.18
CA PRO A 38 26.60 -22.79 -6.54
C PRO A 38 25.82 -22.00 -5.45
N PRO A 39 26.03 -20.68 -5.33
CA PRO A 39 25.32 -19.85 -4.34
C PRO A 39 23.80 -19.87 -4.54
N VAL A 40 23.03 -19.88 -3.47
CA VAL A 40 21.56 -19.80 -3.52
C VAL A 40 21.12 -18.34 -3.65
N ILE A 41 20.65 -17.93 -4.83
CA ILE A 41 20.06 -16.60 -5.07
C ILE A 41 18.64 -16.56 -4.51
N THR A 42 18.36 -15.56 -3.67
CA THR A 42 17.02 -15.15 -3.26
C THR A 42 16.73 -13.76 -3.85
N LEU A 43 15.74 -13.67 -4.76
CA LEU A 43 15.25 -12.36 -5.22
C LEU A 43 14.63 -11.59 -4.04
N LEU A 44 14.83 -10.28 -3.99
CA LEU A 44 14.13 -9.41 -3.05
C LEU A 44 12.85 -8.94 -3.76
N GLY A 45 11.67 -9.29 -3.22
CA GLY A 45 10.39 -9.11 -3.91
C GLY A 45 10.07 -10.17 -4.97
N GLN A 46 8.99 -9.97 -5.74
CA GLN A 46 8.40 -10.97 -6.64
C GLN A 46 9.29 -11.35 -7.84
N SER A 47 9.08 -12.53 -8.42
CA SER A 47 9.80 -13.02 -9.62
C SER A 47 9.11 -12.67 -10.95
N SER A 48 7.88 -12.21 -10.92
CA SER A 48 7.20 -11.54 -12.04
C SER A 48 6.56 -10.27 -11.49
N ILE A 49 6.68 -9.15 -12.22
CA ILE A 49 6.21 -7.82 -11.80
C ILE A 49 5.43 -7.19 -12.96
N PHE A 50 4.25 -6.64 -12.66
CA PHE A 50 3.54 -5.74 -13.56
C PHE A 50 3.98 -4.30 -13.32
N HIS A 51 4.31 -3.56 -14.39
CA HIS A 51 4.79 -2.18 -14.35
C HIS A 51 3.98 -1.29 -15.31
N GLU A 52 3.78 0.00 -15.02
CA GLU A 52 3.05 0.89 -15.92
C GLU A 52 3.93 1.39 -17.07
N GLN A 53 3.34 1.54 -18.26
CA GLN A 53 3.98 2.25 -19.35
C GLN A 53 4.15 3.74 -19.01
N GLY A 54 5.40 4.20 -18.93
CA GLY A 54 5.79 5.60 -18.71
C GLY A 54 6.31 5.94 -17.32
N LEU A 55 6.17 5.06 -16.33
CA LEU A 55 6.72 5.27 -14.98
C LEU A 55 8.17 4.78 -14.86
N GLU A 56 8.97 5.39 -13.98
CA GLU A 56 10.32 4.89 -13.68
C GLU A 56 10.27 3.51 -13.00
N TYR A 57 11.09 2.57 -13.49
CA TYR A 57 11.28 1.25 -12.89
C TYR A 57 12.64 1.17 -12.20
N SER A 58 12.65 0.70 -10.95
CA SER A 58 13.86 0.34 -10.21
C SER A 58 13.72 -1.06 -9.66
N ASP A 59 14.80 -1.84 -9.71
CA ASP A 59 14.79 -3.23 -9.29
C ASP A 59 15.20 -3.38 -7.81
N LEU A 60 14.43 -4.17 -7.05
CA LEU A 60 14.68 -4.46 -5.63
C LEU A 60 15.99 -5.23 -5.37
N GLY A 61 16.61 -5.80 -6.40
CA GLY A 61 17.81 -6.62 -6.29
C GLY A 61 17.55 -8.05 -5.84
N ALA A 62 18.64 -8.72 -5.47
CA ALA A 62 18.66 -10.08 -4.93
C ALA A 62 19.88 -10.25 -4.01
N ARG A 63 19.79 -11.19 -3.07
CA ARG A 63 20.92 -11.65 -2.24
C ARG A 63 21.34 -13.05 -2.65
N ALA A 64 22.60 -13.42 -2.49
CA ALA A 64 23.05 -14.80 -2.64
C ALA A 64 23.83 -15.27 -1.41
N ILE A 65 23.54 -16.50 -0.98
CA ILE A 65 24.26 -17.17 0.11
C ILE A 65 24.83 -18.49 -0.42
N ASP A 66 26.13 -18.68 -0.24
CA ASP A 66 26.84 -19.94 -0.46
C ASP A 66 27.16 -20.65 0.87
N GLN A 67 27.40 -21.96 0.81
CA GLN A 67 27.72 -22.81 1.95
C GLN A 67 29.16 -22.65 2.48
N VAL A 68 30.11 -22.23 1.62
CA VAL A 68 31.55 -22.10 1.94
C VAL A 68 31.96 -20.63 2.04
N ASP A 69 31.60 -19.80 1.06
CA ASP A 69 31.95 -18.37 1.00
C ASP A 69 30.98 -17.46 1.79
N GLY A 70 29.79 -17.96 2.15
CA GLY A 70 28.79 -17.16 2.86
C GLY A 70 28.09 -16.16 1.95
N SER A 71 28.22 -14.85 2.19
CA SER A 71 27.50 -13.84 1.40
C SER A 71 28.20 -13.57 0.07
N VAL A 72 27.53 -13.86 -1.04
CA VAL A 72 28.07 -13.70 -2.40
C VAL A 72 27.41 -12.54 -3.12
N ALA A 73 28.21 -11.73 -3.82
CA ALA A 73 27.71 -10.59 -4.59
C ALA A 73 26.88 -11.06 -5.79
N VAL A 74 25.75 -10.38 -6.04
CA VAL A 74 24.88 -10.63 -7.19
C VAL A 74 25.05 -9.49 -8.20
N SER A 75 25.26 -9.84 -9.47
CA SER A 75 25.13 -8.90 -10.58
C SER A 75 23.75 -9.03 -11.26
N ILE A 76 23.20 -7.91 -11.70
CA ILE A 76 21.93 -7.82 -12.43
C ILE A 76 22.25 -7.45 -13.88
N THR A 77 21.61 -8.10 -14.84
CA THR A 77 21.75 -7.82 -16.28
C THR A 77 20.41 -7.90 -16.99
N GLY A 78 20.21 -7.01 -17.97
CA GLY A 78 18.90 -6.77 -18.60
C GLY A 78 18.55 -5.28 -18.51
N ALA A 79 17.42 -4.89 -19.11
CA ALA A 79 16.87 -3.54 -19.03
C ALA A 79 15.36 -3.59 -19.29
N VAL A 80 14.61 -2.71 -18.65
CA VAL A 80 13.17 -2.54 -18.85
C VAL A 80 12.97 -1.20 -19.57
N ASP A 81 12.46 -1.21 -20.81
CA ASP A 81 12.03 0.04 -21.45
C ASP A 81 10.59 0.34 -21.02
N VAL A 82 10.48 1.11 -19.95
CA VAL A 82 9.21 1.51 -19.36
C VAL A 82 8.30 2.28 -20.33
N ASN A 83 8.82 2.82 -21.44
CA ASN A 83 8.02 3.59 -22.41
C ASN A 83 7.31 2.69 -23.42
N ILE A 84 7.55 1.38 -23.42
CA ILE A 84 7.00 0.43 -24.39
C ILE A 84 6.38 -0.74 -23.63
N ALA A 85 5.06 -0.94 -23.81
CA ALA A 85 4.38 -2.10 -23.24
C ALA A 85 4.92 -3.41 -23.83
N GLY A 86 5.25 -4.38 -22.96
CA GLY A 86 5.94 -5.61 -23.33
C GLY A 86 6.57 -6.32 -22.12
N THR A 87 7.09 -7.53 -22.33
CA THR A 87 7.74 -8.32 -21.28
C THR A 87 9.26 -8.22 -21.39
N TYR A 88 9.92 -7.91 -20.28
CA TYR A 88 11.35 -7.73 -20.14
C TYR A 88 11.90 -8.72 -19.11
N GLU A 89 13.13 -9.20 -19.30
CA GLU A 89 13.80 -10.09 -18.33
C GLU A 89 14.98 -9.38 -17.66
N LEU A 90 15.07 -9.49 -16.34
CA LEU A 90 16.25 -9.17 -15.55
C LEU A 90 16.87 -10.46 -15.02
N GLN A 91 18.07 -10.78 -15.49
CA GLN A 91 18.85 -11.93 -15.02
C GLN A 91 19.78 -11.52 -13.88
N PHE A 92 19.62 -12.21 -12.75
CA PHE A 92 20.46 -12.12 -11.56
C PHE A 92 21.48 -13.24 -11.60
N LYS A 93 22.73 -12.95 -11.25
CA LYS A 93 23.83 -13.92 -11.30
C LYS A 93 24.75 -13.79 -10.11
N ALA A 94 25.01 -14.92 -9.46
CA ALA A 94 26.01 -15.04 -8.39
C ALA A 94 27.12 -15.98 -8.82
N LYS A 95 28.33 -15.77 -8.28
CA LYS A 95 29.50 -16.60 -8.51
C LYS A 95 30.39 -16.60 -7.27
N ASP A 96 30.69 -17.77 -6.72
CA ASP A 96 31.63 -17.99 -5.62
C ASP A 96 33.11 -17.92 -6.05
N SER A 97 34.01 -18.10 -5.09
CA SER A 97 35.46 -18.10 -5.27
C SER A 97 36.01 -19.36 -5.94
N ALA A 98 35.36 -20.51 -5.79
CA ALA A 98 35.75 -21.79 -6.41
C ALA A 98 35.46 -21.80 -7.92
N GLY A 99 34.41 -21.10 -8.34
CA GLY A 99 34.03 -20.88 -9.71
C GLY A 99 32.60 -21.27 -10.07
N ASN A 100 31.81 -21.80 -9.13
CA ASN A 100 30.43 -22.25 -9.40
C ASN A 100 29.52 -21.02 -9.62
N VAL A 101 28.39 -21.23 -10.30
CA VAL A 101 27.54 -20.13 -10.78
C VAL A 101 26.08 -20.52 -10.63
N SER A 102 25.27 -19.58 -10.13
CA SER A 102 23.81 -19.65 -10.17
C SER A 102 23.23 -18.45 -10.91
N THR A 103 22.02 -18.62 -11.42
CA THR A 103 21.23 -17.57 -12.07
C THR A 103 19.77 -17.65 -11.63
N SER A 104 19.14 -16.49 -11.49
CA SER A 104 17.69 -16.34 -11.34
C SER A 104 17.18 -15.29 -12.33
N ILE A 105 15.89 -15.28 -12.61
CA ILE A 105 15.25 -14.34 -13.56
C ILE A 105 14.07 -13.68 -12.86
N ARG A 106 13.94 -12.36 -13.03
CA ARG A 106 12.71 -11.61 -12.83
C ARG A 106 12.13 -11.25 -14.19
N GLU A 107 10.85 -11.53 -14.35
CA GLU A 107 10.04 -11.03 -15.44
C GLU A 107 9.45 -9.66 -15.04
N VAL A 108 9.46 -8.69 -15.96
CA VAL A 108 8.85 -7.37 -15.77
C VAL A 108 7.97 -7.10 -16.98
N GLN A 109 6.65 -7.14 -16.80
CA GLN A 109 5.67 -6.87 -17.84
C GLN A 109 5.20 -5.42 -17.74
N VAL A 110 5.70 -4.57 -18.65
CA VAL A 110 5.25 -3.19 -18.83
C VAL A 110 3.89 -3.20 -19.53
N ILE A 111 2.92 -2.49 -18.96
CA ILE A 111 1.50 -2.52 -19.34
C ILE A 111 1.01 -1.11 -19.68
N ALA A 112 0.33 -1.00 -20.82
CA ALA A 112 -0.36 0.24 -21.22
C ALA A 112 -1.64 0.44 -20.38
N PRO A 113 -2.08 1.69 -20.08
CA PRO A 113 -3.22 1.99 -19.20
C PRO A 113 -4.62 1.57 -19.70
N GLY A 114 -4.74 0.72 -20.72
CA GLY A 114 -6.01 0.19 -21.24
C GLY A 114 -6.38 -1.16 -20.60
N ILE A 115 -7.68 -1.41 -20.40
CA ILE A 115 -8.16 -2.63 -19.71
C ILE A 115 -7.72 -3.94 -20.39
N ASP A 116 -7.56 -3.91 -21.72
CA ASP A 116 -7.09 -5.03 -22.54
C ASP A 116 -5.72 -5.58 -22.10
N ALA A 117 -4.85 -4.72 -21.58
CA ALA A 117 -3.50 -5.10 -21.14
C ALA A 117 -3.47 -5.66 -19.70
N PHE A 118 -4.47 -5.31 -18.87
CA PHE A 118 -4.62 -5.85 -17.51
C PHE A 118 -5.38 -7.18 -17.48
N VAL A 119 -6.39 -7.36 -18.35
CA VAL A 119 -7.22 -8.57 -18.43
C VAL A 119 -6.73 -9.45 -19.58
N SER A 120 -5.59 -10.13 -19.41
CA SER A 120 -4.92 -10.92 -20.47
C SER A 120 -5.74 -12.07 -21.07
N ASN A 121 -6.84 -12.47 -20.43
CA ASN A 121 -7.77 -13.47 -20.94
C ASN A 121 -8.93 -12.82 -21.71
N ALA A 122 -8.87 -12.88 -23.05
CA ALA A 122 -9.89 -12.34 -23.94
C ALA A 122 -11.32 -12.90 -23.71
N ALA A 123 -11.47 -14.10 -23.14
CA ALA A 123 -12.80 -14.62 -22.77
C ALA A 123 -13.38 -13.96 -21.52
N ILE A 124 -12.55 -13.38 -20.65
CA ILE A 124 -12.98 -12.53 -19.52
C ILE A 124 -13.29 -11.12 -20.03
N GLN A 125 -12.46 -10.55 -20.91
CA GLN A 125 -12.75 -9.27 -21.58
C GLN A 125 -14.13 -9.28 -22.26
N LEU A 126 -14.40 -10.31 -23.07
CA LEU A 126 -15.69 -10.50 -23.77
C LEU A 126 -16.88 -10.78 -22.85
N ALA A 127 -16.66 -11.05 -21.56
CA ALA A 127 -17.70 -11.25 -20.55
C ALA A 127 -17.97 -9.98 -19.70
N LEU A 128 -17.08 -8.97 -19.77
CA LEU A 128 -17.30 -7.68 -19.11
C LEU A 128 -18.32 -6.84 -19.91
N PRO A 129 -19.30 -6.19 -19.25
CA PRO A 129 -20.18 -5.24 -19.91
C PRO A 129 -19.39 -4.08 -20.53
N SER A 130 -19.76 -3.63 -21.73
CA SER A 130 -19.04 -2.53 -22.39
C SER A 130 -19.05 -1.22 -21.57
N SER A 131 -20.08 -1.01 -20.75
CA SER A 131 -20.13 0.11 -19.79
C SER A 131 -19.09 0.00 -18.67
N TYR A 132 -18.81 -1.20 -18.17
CA TYR A 132 -17.73 -1.44 -17.21
C TYR A 132 -16.38 -1.02 -17.83
N ILE A 133 -16.09 -1.55 -19.02
CA ILE A 133 -14.88 -1.26 -19.81
C ILE A 133 -14.73 0.25 -20.03
N ASN A 134 -15.76 0.89 -20.59
CA ASN A 134 -15.75 2.33 -20.90
C ASN A 134 -15.52 3.19 -19.64
N SER A 135 -16.07 2.81 -18.50
CA SER A 135 -15.95 3.56 -17.24
C SER A 135 -14.52 3.53 -16.69
N VAL A 136 -13.91 2.34 -16.64
CA VAL A 136 -12.53 2.14 -16.16
C VAL A 136 -11.53 2.79 -17.11
N GLU A 137 -11.67 2.58 -18.42
CA GLU A 137 -10.81 3.21 -19.42
C GLU A 137 -10.91 4.74 -19.40
N THR A 138 -12.12 5.28 -19.23
CA THR A 138 -12.32 6.74 -19.15
C THR A 138 -11.68 7.30 -17.89
N LEU A 139 -11.82 6.63 -16.74
CA LEU A 139 -11.21 7.05 -15.48
C LEU A 139 -9.69 7.17 -15.61
N ILE A 140 -9.00 6.12 -16.06
CA ILE A 140 -7.54 6.15 -16.18
C ILE A 140 -7.10 7.20 -17.22
N LYS A 141 -7.70 7.20 -18.42
CA LYS A 141 -7.29 8.12 -19.51
C LYS A 141 -7.51 9.60 -19.15
N ALA A 142 -8.63 9.94 -18.52
CA ALA A 142 -8.87 11.31 -18.05
C ALA A 142 -8.02 11.68 -16.81
N HIS A 143 -7.62 10.70 -15.99
CA HIS A 143 -6.66 10.93 -14.90
C HIS A 143 -5.26 11.18 -15.45
N ASP A 144 -4.80 10.44 -16.45
CA ASP A 144 -3.54 10.67 -17.17
C ASP A 144 -3.50 12.06 -17.81
N GLU A 145 -4.59 12.48 -18.46
CA GLU A 145 -4.75 13.81 -19.05
C GLU A 145 -4.67 14.92 -17.99
N VAL A 146 -5.32 14.73 -16.82
CA VAL A 146 -5.20 15.63 -15.66
C VAL A 146 -3.78 15.63 -15.06
N ILE A 147 -3.06 14.51 -15.08
CA ILE A 147 -1.64 14.43 -14.66
C ILE A 147 -0.75 15.22 -15.62
N ALA A 148 -0.97 15.10 -16.93
CA ALA A 148 -0.27 15.83 -17.97
C ALA A 148 -0.65 17.33 -18.06
N GLY A 149 -1.73 17.74 -17.39
CA GLY A 149 -2.24 19.12 -17.39
C GLY A 149 -3.22 19.44 -18.52
N ASP A 150 -3.62 18.46 -19.34
CA ASP A 150 -4.68 18.64 -20.35
C ASP A 150 -6.07 18.44 -19.72
N TYR A 151 -6.46 19.41 -18.89
CA TYR A 151 -7.81 19.49 -18.32
C TYR A 151 -8.90 19.59 -19.39
N SER A 152 -8.58 19.99 -20.63
CA SER A 152 -9.56 20.14 -21.71
C SER A 152 -9.90 18.79 -22.34
N ALA A 153 -8.91 17.97 -22.68
CA ALA A 153 -9.12 16.61 -23.15
C ALA A 153 -9.80 15.74 -22.08
N ALA A 154 -9.36 15.87 -20.82
CA ALA A 154 -10.01 15.21 -19.69
C ALA A 154 -11.48 15.65 -19.54
N ARG A 155 -11.79 16.94 -19.66
CA ARG A 155 -13.18 17.45 -19.60
C ARG A 155 -14.04 16.88 -20.72
N GLU A 156 -13.57 16.89 -21.97
CA GLU A 156 -14.28 16.30 -23.11
C GLU A 156 -14.56 14.81 -22.89
N ARG A 157 -13.58 14.07 -22.36
CA ARG A 157 -13.73 12.64 -22.05
C ARG A 157 -14.74 12.38 -20.94
N ILE A 158 -14.73 13.20 -19.89
CA ILE A 158 -15.66 13.10 -18.76
C ILE A 158 -17.10 13.52 -19.17
N ASP A 159 -17.26 14.55 -20.01
CA ASP A 159 -18.55 14.88 -20.60
C ASP A 159 -19.06 13.77 -21.53
N ALA A 160 -18.19 13.14 -22.32
CA ALA A 160 -18.57 12.06 -23.22
C ALA A 160 -19.08 10.82 -22.46
N ILE A 161 -18.41 10.40 -21.36
CA ILE A 161 -18.89 9.26 -20.57
C ILE A 161 -20.20 9.61 -19.84
N PHE A 162 -20.37 10.81 -19.28
CA PHE A 162 -21.62 11.17 -18.60
C PHE A 162 -22.79 11.49 -19.55
N ALA A 163 -22.52 11.78 -20.83
CA ALA A 163 -23.54 11.83 -21.88
C ALA A 163 -23.99 10.43 -22.34
N ALA A 164 -23.07 9.44 -22.34
CA ALA A 164 -23.37 8.05 -22.72
C ALA A 164 -23.93 7.21 -21.55
N GLN A 165 -23.53 7.53 -20.33
CA GLN A 165 -23.88 6.88 -19.07
C GLN A 165 -24.29 7.98 -18.07
N PRO A 166 -25.58 8.35 -17.99
CA PRO A 166 -26.02 9.46 -17.14
C PRO A 166 -25.65 9.28 -15.66
N PHE A 167 -25.48 10.40 -14.95
CA PHE A 167 -25.32 10.38 -13.50
C PHE A 167 -26.46 9.59 -12.83
N SER A 168 -26.11 8.84 -11.79
CA SER A 168 -27.08 8.11 -10.93
C SER A 168 -27.87 6.98 -11.59
N ASP A 169 -27.59 6.68 -12.86
CA ASP A 169 -28.22 5.59 -13.61
C ASP A 169 -27.79 4.20 -13.08
N ASP A 170 -28.54 3.15 -13.42
CA ASP A 170 -28.22 1.76 -13.05
C ASP A 170 -27.05 1.19 -13.85
N VAL A 171 -26.64 1.87 -14.94
CA VAL A 171 -25.51 1.47 -15.78
C VAL A 171 -24.20 1.31 -15.00
N TRP A 172 -24.02 2.08 -13.93
CA TRP A 172 -22.84 2.05 -13.03
C TRP A 172 -22.74 0.80 -12.15
N TYR A 173 -23.82 0.00 -12.05
CA TYR A 173 -23.86 -1.28 -11.35
C TYR A 173 -23.48 -2.47 -12.27
N ASN A 174 -23.26 -2.23 -13.57
CA ASN A 174 -22.91 -3.31 -14.50
C ASN A 174 -21.48 -3.83 -14.24
N GLY A 175 -21.35 -5.15 -14.05
CA GLY A 175 -20.06 -5.84 -13.90
C GLY A 175 -19.61 -6.08 -12.46
N VAL A 176 -20.38 -5.62 -11.46
CA VAL A 176 -20.10 -5.77 -10.01
C VAL A 176 -19.84 -7.22 -9.56
N SER A 177 -20.29 -8.23 -10.31
CA SER A 177 -20.09 -9.65 -10.00
C SER A 177 -18.79 -10.28 -10.55
N VAL A 178 -17.95 -9.54 -11.29
CA VAL A 178 -16.80 -10.12 -12.00
C VAL A 178 -15.52 -10.03 -11.15
N LYS A 179 -15.24 -11.08 -10.37
CA LYS A 179 -13.97 -11.23 -9.65
C LYS A 179 -12.79 -11.20 -10.64
N GLY A 180 -11.95 -10.17 -10.55
CA GLY A 180 -10.73 -10.05 -11.36
C GLY A 180 -10.15 -8.63 -11.36
N LEU A 181 -11.00 -7.63 -11.57
CA LEU A 181 -10.63 -6.21 -11.58
C LEU A 181 -11.51 -5.42 -10.59
N ASN A 182 -10.91 -4.93 -9.50
CA ASN A 182 -11.56 -4.05 -8.54
C ASN A 182 -11.38 -2.58 -8.97
N ALA A 183 -12.41 -1.99 -9.56
CA ALA A 183 -12.46 -0.57 -9.91
C ALA A 183 -13.45 0.21 -9.04
N GLY A 184 -13.71 -0.26 -7.81
CA GLY A 184 -14.72 0.34 -6.93
C GLY A 184 -16.16 -0.07 -7.25
N HIS A 185 -17.07 0.36 -6.38
CA HIS A 185 -18.50 0.10 -6.48
C HIS A 185 -19.30 1.33 -6.04
N PRO A 186 -20.14 1.95 -6.91
CA PRO A 186 -20.33 1.64 -8.32
C PRO A 186 -19.08 1.85 -9.19
N VAL A 187 -19.00 1.12 -10.30
CA VAL A 187 -17.76 0.90 -11.06
C VAL A 187 -17.15 2.21 -11.57
N ALA A 188 -15.93 2.51 -11.13
CA ALA A 188 -15.17 3.73 -11.43
C ALA A 188 -15.87 5.07 -11.07
N TYR A 189 -17.08 5.05 -10.49
CA TYR A 189 -17.96 6.22 -10.44
C TYR A 189 -17.44 7.31 -9.48
N TYR A 190 -16.75 6.93 -8.40
CA TYR A 190 -16.10 7.85 -7.46
C TYR A 190 -15.00 8.64 -8.17
N GLY A 191 -14.06 7.94 -8.81
CA GLY A 191 -12.97 8.56 -9.56
C GLY A 191 -13.48 9.43 -10.71
N LEU A 192 -14.50 8.97 -11.44
CA LEU A 192 -15.12 9.76 -12.50
C LEU A 192 -15.82 11.03 -11.96
N ARG A 193 -16.45 10.97 -10.78
CA ARG A 193 -17.04 12.14 -10.10
C ARG A 193 -16.00 13.06 -9.45
N MET A 194 -14.84 12.54 -9.05
CA MET A 194 -13.68 13.35 -8.69
C MET A 194 -13.16 14.13 -9.90
N LEU A 195 -12.90 13.43 -11.02
CA LEU A 195 -12.45 14.04 -12.27
C LEU A 195 -13.48 15.03 -12.82
N ASP A 196 -14.77 14.80 -12.62
CA ASP A 196 -15.83 15.74 -12.98
C ASP A 196 -15.69 17.08 -12.22
N GLU A 197 -15.43 17.06 -10.92
CA GLU A 197 -15.17 18.31 -10.17
C GLU A 197 -13.80 18.92 -10.46
N ILE A 198 -12.75 18.11 -10.69
CA ILE A 198 -11.41 18.62 -11.08
C ILE A 198 -11.48 19.35 -12.42
N THR A 199 -12.03 18.71 -13.45
CA THR A 199 -12.03 19.23 -14.83
C THR A 199 -13.04 20.38 -15.04
N LYS A 200 -14.05 20.54 -14.18
CA LYS A 200 -14.90 21.75 -14.13
C LYS A 200 -14.15 23.01 -13.71
N VAL A 201 -13.13 22.87 -12.86
CA VAL A 201 -12.33 24.00 -12.35
C VAL A 201 -11.06 24.19 -13.19
N GLY A 202 -10.48 23.10 -13.69
CA GLY A 202 -9.24 23.12 -14.47
C GLY A 202 -8.00 23.28 -13.60
N GLU A 203 -6.98 23.96 -14.12
CA GLU A 203 -5.78 24.28 -13.37
C GLU A 203 -6.06 25.33 -12.28
N VAL A 204 -5.65 25.04 -11.04
CA VAL A 204 -5.87 25.92 -9.87
C VAL A 204 -4.53 26.27 -9.23
N THR A 205 -4.26 27.57 -9.08
CA THR A 205 -3.13 28.08 -8.29
C THR A 205 -3.29 27.67 -6.82
N THR A 206 -2.24 27.13 -6.21
CA THR A 206 -2.22 26.82 -4.77
C THR A 206 -2.37 28.09 -3.94
N GLN A 207 -3.30 28.09 -2.99
CA GLN A 207 -3.57 29.22 -2.08
C GLN A 207 -2.99 28.96 -0.68
N ASN A 208 -3.27 27.78 -0.14
CA ASN A 208 -2.68 27.23 1.08
C ASN A 208 -2.26 25.76 0.81
N THR A 209 -1.41 25.22 1.68
CA THR A 209 -0.90 23.85 1.56
C THR A 209 -1.21 23.09 2.84
N LEU A 210 -2.02 22.04 2.72
CA LEU A 210 -2.33 21.12 3.81
C LEU A 210 -1.35 19.95 3.78
N GLN A 211 -0.96 19.39 4.92
CA GLN A 211 -0.06 18.23 4.99
C GLN A 211 -0.80 16.96 5.39
N LEU A 212 -0.83 15.99 4.46
CA LEU A 212 -1.13 14.60 4.75
C LEU A 212 0.17 13.89 5.16
N THR A 213 0.32 13.60 6.45
CA THR A 213 1.49 12.90 6.97
C THR A 213 1.21 11.40 7.02
N ALA A 214 1.82 10.64 6.11
CA ALA A 214 1.83 9.19 6.14
C ALA A 214 2.92 8.68 7.11
N ILE A 215 2.51 8.01 8.18
CA ILE A 215 3.40 7.36 9.15
C ILE A 215 3.47 5.87 8.81
N ILE A 216 4.68 5.36 8.61
CA ILE A 216 4.91 3.94 8.31
C ILE A 216 5.63 3.27 9.49
N ALA A 217 4.99 2.27 10.09
CA ALA A 217 5.70 1.33 10.95
C ALA A 217 6.47 0.32 10.08
N SER A 218 7.79 0.34 10.15
CA SER A 218 8.67 -0.57 9.38
C SER A 218 8.48 -2.05 9.78
N CYS A 219 8.00 -2.30 11.00
CA CYS A 219 7.69 -3.60 11.57
C CYS A 219 6.55 -3.52 12.59
N ALA A 220 5.91 -4.66 12.88
CA ALA A 220 4.95 -4.79 13.96
C ALA A 220 4.98 -6.17 14.61
N THR A 221 4.73 -6.22 15.91
CA THR A 221 4.33 -7.44 16.60
C THR A 221 2.80 -7.54 16.54
N ILE A 222 2.29 -8.59 15.92
CA ILE A 222 0.87 -8.74 15.60
C ILE A 222 0.25 -9.87 16.43
N GLU A 223 -0.88 -9.59 17.10
CA GLU A 223 -1.73 -10.59 17.74
C GLU A 223 -2.93 -10.92 16.83
N ARG A 224 -3.00 -12.16 16.32
CA ARG A 224 -3.99 -12.54 15.29
C ARG A 224 -4.41 -14.00 15.34
N LEU A 225 -5.37 -14.36 14.49
CA LEU A 225 -5.84 -15.74 14.31
C LEU A 225 -5.16 -16.40 13.10
N THR A 226 -4.72 -17.65 13.27
CA THR A 226 -4.17 -18.52 12.22
C THR A 226 -5.25 -18.99 11.23
N TRP A 227 -4.86 -19.76 10.20
CA TRP A 227 -5.79 -20.49 9.32
C TRP A 227 -5.24 -21.88 8.99
N PRO A 228 -6.10 -22.93 8.90
CA PRO A 228 -7.57 -22.93 8.97
C PRO A 228 -8.17 -23.13 10.36
N ASP A 229 -7.35 -23.26 11.40
CA ASP A 229 -7.77 -23.63 12.75
C ASP A 229 -8.23 -22.45 13.62
N LEU A 230 -7.93 -21.21 13.22
CA LEU A 230 -8.31 -19.97 13.92
C LEU A 230 -7.81 -19.94 15.38
N SER A 231 -6.64 -20.49 15.64
CA SER A 231 -5.96 -20.37 16.94
C SER A 231 -5.20 -19.04 17.03
N PRO A 232 -5.00 -18.48 18.24
CA PRO A 232 -4.26 -17.23 18.38
C PRO A 232 -2.75 -17.44 18.21
N GLU A 233 -2.13 -16.61 17.37
CA GLU A 233 -0.67 -16.49 17.24
C GLU A 233 -0.20 -15.05 17.52
N THR A 234 1.03 -14.92 17.99
CA THR A 234 1.77 -13.65 18.05
C THR A 234 2.95 -13.75 17.10
N VAL A 235 3.07 -12.83 16.15
CA VAL A 235 4.09 -12.87 15.09
C VAL A 235 4.68 -11.50 14.80
N ASP A 236 5.99 -11.44 14.59
CA ASP A 236 6.67 -10.23 14.12
C ASP A 236 6.65 -10.18 12.59
N VAL A 237 6.14 -9.09 12.03
CA VAL A 237 5.94 -8.88 10.58
C VAL A 237 6.57 -7.55 10.17
N ASN A 238 7.32 -7.55 9.06
CA ASN A 238 7.87 -6.33 8.46
C ASN A 238 6.91 -5.78 7.40
N ILE A 239 6.93 -4.47 7.19
CA ILE A 239 6.12 -3.80 6.16
C ILE A 239 6.43 -4.36 4.75
N ASP A 240 5.41 -4.51 3.91
CA ASP A 240 5.56 -4.88 2.50
C ASP A 240 6.49 -3.87 1.81
N GLN A 241 7.64 -4.35 1.36
CA GLN A 241 8.69 -3.51 0.80
C GLN A 241 8.27 -2.79 -0.48
N THR A 242 7.18 -3.22 -1.15
CA THR A 242 6.61 -2.49 -2.28
C THR A 242 6.07 -1.10 -1.92
N ILE A 243 5.73 -0.86 -0.65
CA ILE A 243 5.38 0.49 -0.13
C ILE A 243 6.62 1.37 0.04
N MET A 244 7.77 0.80 0.39
CA MET A 244 9.03 1.53 0.60
C MET A 244 9.72 1.89 -0.72
N ASN A 245 9.43 1.15 -1.80
CA ASN A 245 10.08 1.26 -3.09
C ASN A 245 9.80 2.57 -3.84
N ASN A 246 10.73 2.92 -4.73
CA ASN A 246 10.62 4.04 -5.67
C ASN A 246 10.20 5.36 -5.00
N ASN A 247 10.77 5.66 -3.82
CA ASN A 247 10.42 6.81 -2.98
C ASN A 247 8.91 6.85 -2.67
N TYR A 248 8.39 5.73 -2.15
CA TYR A 248 7.00 5.51 -1.77
C TYR A 248 5.99 5.73 -2.91
N HIS A 249 6.38 5.48 -4.16
CA HIS A 249 5.56 5.73 -5.36
C HIS A 249 4.12 5.22 -5.22
N LEU A 250 3.94 4.02 -4.66
CA LEU A 250 2.63 3.39 -4.46
C LEU A 250 1.69 4.23 -3.58
N LEU A 251 2.21 4.97 -2.58
CA LEU A 251 1.42 5.86 -1.72
C LEU A 251 1.06 7.17 -2.44
N TYR A 252 1.98 7.71 -3.23
CA TYR A 252 1.72 8.89 -4.07
C TYR A 252 0.67 8.59 -5.16
N GLU A 253 0.80 7.44 -5.83
CA GLU A 253 -0.14 6.93 -6.83
C GLU A 253 -1.55 6.69 -6.25
N SER A 254 -1.65 5.99 -5.11
CA SER A 254 -2.94 5.69 -4.47
C SER A 254 -3.69 6.94 -3.98
N THR A 255 -2.99 8.07 -3.80
CA THR A 255 -3.56 9.32 -3.28
C THR A 255 -3.65 10.47 -4.29
N ASP A 256 -3.00 10.42 -5.46
CA ASP A 256 -2.92 11.57 -6.38
C ASP A 256 -4.30 12.10 -6.79
N LEU A 257 -5.22 11.24 -7.22
CA LEU A 257 -6.56 11.66 -7.64
C LEU A 257 -7.36 12.29 -6.49
N PHE A 258 -7.29 11.69 -5.29
CA PHE A 258 -7.89 12.25 -4.07
C PHE A 258 -7.30 13.62 -3.73
N ARG A 259 -5.98 13.76 -3.73
CA ARG A 259 -5.27 15.02 -3.41
C ARG A 259 -5.55 16.13 -4.42
N ARG A 260 -5.69 15.80 -5.71
CA ARG A 260 -6.16 16.73 -6.75
C ARG A 260 -7.61 17.13 -6.55
N TRP A 261 -8.47 16.19 -6.17
CA TRP A 261 -9.86 16.45 -5.87
C TRP A 261 -10.03 17.37 -4.65
N ILE A 262 -9.25 17.17 -3.57
CA ILE A 262 -9.17 18.12 -2.44
C ILE A 262 -8.86 19.54 -2.92
N LYS A 263 -7.82 19.70 -3.75
CA LYS A 263 -7.43 21.01 -4.31
C LYS A 263 -8.52 21.62 -5.19
N ALA A 264 -9.25 20.80 -5.94
CA ALA A 264 -10.38 21.24 -6.75
C ALA A 264 -11.57 21.70 -5.88
N ILE A 265 -12.04 20.91 -4.91
CA ILE A 265 -13.22 21.25 -4.10
C ILE A 265 -12.96 22.42 -3.15
N THR A 266 -11.74 22.55 -2.61
CA THR A 266 -11.33 23.71 -1.80
C THR A 266 -11.05 24.97 -2.61
N ARG A 267 -10.95 24.85 -3.95
CA ARG A 267 -10.56 25.91 -4.88
C ARG A 267 -9.15 26.49 -4.65
N GLY A 268 -8.25 25.73 -4.00
CA GLY A 268 -6.85 26.15 -3.85
C GLY A 268 -5.99 25.42 -2.82
N SER A 269 -6.57 24.61 -1.91
CA SER A 269 -5.81 23.94 -0.85
C SER A 269 -5.11 22.70 -1.37
N GLU A 270 -3.79 22.76 -1.54
CA GLU A 270 -3.00 21.65 -2.03
C GLU A 270 -2.69 20.66 -0.89
N LEU A 271 -3.25 19.46 -0.96
CA LEU A 271 -2.91 18.39 -0.02
C LEU A 271 -1.57 17.76 -0.41
N LYS A 272 -0.52 18.07 0.35
CA LYS A 272 0.84 17.55 0.18
C LYS A 272 1.02 16.27 0.99
N LEU A 273 1.33 15.17 0.32
CA LEU A 273 1.77 13.93 0.99
C LEU A 273 3.22 14.08 1.46
N VAL A 274 3.44 13.83 2.75
CA VAL A 274 4.74 13.74 3.42
C VAL A 274 4.82 12.38 4.09
N VAL A 275 5.88 11.61 3.82
CA VAL A 275 6.07 10.28 4.41
C VAL A 275 7.08 10.34 5.55
N HIS A 276 6.80 9.61 6.64
CA HIS A 276 7.65 9.49 7.81
C HIS A 276 7.74 8.02 8.26
N GLU A 277 8.93 7.43 8.15
CA GLU A 277 9.22 6.10 8.69
C GLU A 277 9.46 6.16 10.20
N LEU A 278 8.86 5.23 10.95
CA LEU A 278 9.17 5.02 12.36
C LEU A 278 10.40 4.11 12.54
N ASN A 279 11.27 4.53 13.46
CA ASN A 279 12.49 3.81 13.84
C ASN A 279 12.24 2.62 14.80
N GLN A 280 10.98 2.33 15.14
CA GLN A 280 10.58 1.26 16.05
C GLN A 280 9.32 0.56 15.55
N CYS A 281 9.15 -0.71 15.93
CA CYS A 281 7.97 -1.48 15.58
C CYS A 281 6.74 -1.01 16.36
N THR A 282 5.56 -1.07 15.73
CA THR A 282 4.28 -0.90 16.43
C THR A 282 3.74 -2.24 16.96
N SER A 283 2.64 -2.23 17.68
CA SER A 283 1.79 -3.41 17.90
C SER A 283 0.58 -3.35 16.97
N VAL A 284 0.08 -4.50 16.52
CA VAL A 284 -1.20 -4.62 15.81
C VAL A 284 -2.04 -5.67 16.53
N SER A 285 -3.17 -5.25 17.10
CA SER A 285 -4.14 -6.15 17.71
C SER A 285 -5.28 -6.40 16.73
N SER A 286 -5.76 -7.65 16.66
CA SER A 286 -6.93 -8.00 15.86
C SER A 286 -8.00 -8.71 16.69
N VAL A 287 -9.26 -8.37 16.45
CA VAL A 287 -10.44 -8.86 17.17
C VAL A 287 -11.40 -9.47 16.16
N ARG A 288 -11.96 -10.65 16.49
CA ARG A 288 -12.92 -11.35 15.64
C ARG A 288 -14.34 -11.16 16.13
N GLU A 289 -15.18 -10.60 15.28
CA GLU A 289 -16.62 -10.43 15.49
C GLU A 289 -17.41 -11.26 14.47
N GLY A 290 -17.75 -12.50 14.86
CA GLY A 290 -18.49 -13.44 14.02
C GLY A 290 -17.70 -13.87 12.77
N ASN A 291 -18.02 -13.26 11.63
CA ASN A 291 -17.33 -13.49 10.35
C ASN A 291 -16.38 -12.35 9.97
N VAL A 292 -16.29 -11.28 10.77
CA VAL A 292 -15.36 -10.17 10.55
C VAL A 292 -14.14 -10.35 11.46
N VAL A 293 -12.96 -9.98 10.97
CA VAL A 293 -11.77 -9.74 11.79
C VAL A 293 -11.36 -8.29 11.56
N VAL A 294 -11.41 -7.47 12.61
CA VAL A 294 -10.95 -6.08 12.55
C VAL A 294 -9.55 -6.02 13.14
N ALA A 295 -8.62 -5.35 12.48
CA ALA A 295 -7.24 -5.18 12.95
C ALA A 295 -6.81 -3.71 12.89
N TYR A 296 -6.25 -3.22 14.00
CA TYR A 296 -5.73 -1.86 14.11
C TYR A 296 -4.33 -1.86 14.72
N PRO A 297 -3.42 -1.00 14.22
CA PRO A 297 -2.17 -0.69 14.92
C PRO A 297 -2.45 0.15 16.17
N ASP A 298 -1.47 0.21 17.07
CA ASP A 298 -1.38 1.26 18.09
C ASP A 298 -1.03 2.60 17.41
N PHE A 299 -2.04 3.19 16.77
CA PHE A 299 -1.91 4.42 16.00
C PHE A 299 -1.66 5.64 16.90
N GLU A 300 -2.11 5.61 18.15
CA GLU A 300 -1.85 6.66 19.14
C GLU A 300 -0.36 6.70 19.48
N GLN A 301 0.26 5.54 19.79
CA GLN A 301 1.71 5.46 20.00
C GLN A 301 2.49 5.84 18.74
N MET A 302 2.10 5.33 17.57
CA MET A 302 2.74 5.68 16.30
C MET A 302 2.73 7.19 16.01
N VAL A 303 1.66 7.90 16.37
CA VAL A 303 1.58 9.37 16.24
C VAL A 303 2.36 10.08 17.35
N MET A 304 2.35 9.57 18.58
CA MET A 304 3.17 10.12 19.67
C MET A 304 4.67 10.07 19.35
N ASP A 305 5.14 9.03 18.65
CA ASP A 305 6.54 8.85 18.23
C ASP A 305 7.02 9.86 17.17
N VAL A 306 6.10 10.49 16.44
CA VAL A 306 6.43 11.46 15.39
C VAL A 306 7.11 12.71 15.98
N PRO A 307 8.22 13.21 15.40
CA PRO A 307 8.83 14.47 15.81
C PRO A 307 7.86 15.65 15.82
N GLU A 308 7.98 16.48 16.85
CA GLU A 308 7.07 17.61 17.09
C GLU A 308 7.03 18.63 15.94
N GLU A 309 8.14 18.79 15.20
CA GLU A 309 8.19 19.64 14.00
C GLU A 309 7.32 19.13 12.84
N ILE A 310 7.02 17.83 12.80
CA ILE A 310 6.12 17.21 11.82
C ILE A 310 4.68 17.30 12.32
N LYS A 311 4.40 16.94 13.59
CA LYS A 311 3.04 17.06 14.20
C LYS A 311 2.42 18.45 14.08
N ASN A 312 3.23 19.49 14.32
CA ASN A 312 2.79 20.89 14.20
C ASN A 312 2.54 21.34 12.75
N LYS A 313 2.93 20.55 11.75
CA LYS A 313 2.67 20.80 10.32
C LYS A 313 1.67 19.84 9.71
N THR A 314 1.36 18.71 10.36
CA THR A 314 0.33 17.78 9.89
C THR A 314 -1.06 18.40 10.02
N ASP A 315 -1.86 18.35 8.97
CA ASP A 315 -3.30 18.63 9.03
C ASP A 315 -4.12 17.33 9.01
N MET A 316 -3.61 16.30 8.35
CA MET A 316 -4.23 14.98 8.24
C MET A 316 -3.20 13.87 8.48
N TRP A 317 -3.52 12.91 9.34
CA TRP A 317 -2.69 11.72 9.56
C TRP A 317 -3.13 10.58 8.64
N TRP A 318 -2.17 9.77 8.20
CA TRP A 318 -2.41 8.47 7.57
C TRP A 318 -1.44 7.47 8.17
N VAL A 319 -1.96 6.46 8.86
CA VAL A 319 -1.17 5.46 9.58
C VAL A 319 -1.17 4.16 8.75
N ILE A 320 0.04 3.64 8.51
CA ILE A 320 0.30 2.44 7.72
C ILE A 320 1.13 1.48 8.57
N ALA A 321 0.61 0.28 8.78
CA ALA A 321 1.26 -0.77 9.56
C ALA A 321 1.29 -2.12 8.80
N PRO A 322 2.16 -3.07 9.19
CA PRO A 322 2.19 -4.41 8.61
C PRO A 322 0.89 -5.19 8.84
N SER A 323 0.45 -5.94 7.82
CA SER A 323 -0.87 -6.57 7.82
C SER A 323 -1.07 -7.70 8.82
N ALA A 324 -2.19 -7.63 9.53
CA ALA A 324 -2.69 -8.73 10.34
C ALA A 324 -3.33 -9.87 9.51
N VAL A 325 -3.52 -9.71 8.20
CA VAL A 325 -4.05 -10.77 7.32
C VAL A 325 -2.96 -11.83 7.10
N PRO A 326 -3.13 -13.08 7.56
CA PRO A 326 -2.09 -14.10 7.43
C PRO A 326 -1.93 -14.60 5.98
N GLY A 327 -0.70 -14.98 5.63
CA GLY A 327 -0.38 -15.55 4.31
C GLY A 327 -0.67 -14.57 3.18
N ASP A 328 -1.41 -15.03 2.17
CA ASP A 328 -1.92 -14.21 1.05
C ASP A 328 -3.41 -13.83 1.23
N GLY A 329 -3.97 -13.99 2.44
CA GLY A 329 -5.39 -13.78 2.72
C GLY A 329 -6.35 -14.75 2.01
N SER A 330 -5.85 -15.71 1.21
CA SER A 330 -6.71 -16.64 0.48
C SER A 330 -7.24 -17.76 1.38
N GLY A 331 -8.40 -18.31 1.03
CA GLY A 331 -9.04 -19.41 1.75
C GLY A 331 -9.75 -19.01 3.04
N PHE A 332 -9.38 -17.90 3.68
CA PHE A 332 -10.08 -17.33 4.84
C PHE A 332 -11.56 -17.07 4.53
N ASN A 333 -12.45 -17.81 5.20
CA ASN A 333 -13.90 -17.52 5.19
C ASN A 333 -14.24 -16.44 6.25
N LEU A 334 -13.44 -15.38 6.32
CA LEU A 334 -13.52 -14.26 7.26
C LEU A 334 -13.18 -12.96 6.53
N HIS A 335 -13.99 -11.92 6.73
CA HIS A 335 -13.74 -10.61 6.16
C HIS A 335 -12.79 -9.83 7.07
N PHE A 336 -11.55 -9.65 6.63
CA PHE A 336 -10.61 -8.76 7.29
C PHE A 336 -10.94 -7.31 6.94
N ILE A 337 -11.04 -6.46 7.97
CA ILE A 337 -11.12 -5.01 7.89
C ILE A 337 -9.85 -4.48 8.57
N THR A 338 -8.98 -3.85 7.79
CA THR A 338 -7.63 -3.46 8.22
C THR A 338 -7.36 -1.98 8.01
N GLY A 339 -8.43 -1.18 8.04
CA GLY A 339 -8.40 0.26 7.91
C GLY A 339 -9.71 0.90 8.41
N GLY A 340 -9.78 2.22 8.27
CA GLY A 340 -10.89 3.05 8.73
C GLY A 340 -10.38 4.46 9.06
N MET A 341 -11.03 5.14 10.01
CA MET A 341 -10.66 6.49 10.40
C MET A 341 -10.85 6.80 11.89
N GLY A 342 -10.36 7.97 12.31
CA GLY A 342 -10.63 8.57 13.61
C GLY A 342 -10.23 10.04 13.66
N LEU A 343 -10.06 10.56 14.88
CA LEU A 343 -9.51 11.90 15.16
C LEU A 343 -8.36 11.78 16.17
N ILE A 344 -7.32 12.60 16.01
CA ILE A 344 -6.21 12.76 16.97
C ILE A 344 -5.92 14.26 17.07
N ASP A 345 -6.05 14.85 18.27
CA ASP A 345 -5.99 16.30 18.48
C ASP A 345 -6.87 17.08 17.48
N ASP A 346 -8.12 16.59 17.31
CA ASP A 346 -9.14 17.00 16.34
C ASP A 346 -8.77 16.86 14.84
N LYS A 347 -7.54 16.45 14.51
CA LYS A 347 -7.09 16.19 13.13
C LYS A 347 -7.58 14.82 12.65
N PRO A 348 -8.05 14.66 11.41
CA PRO A 348 -8.42 13.35 10.88
C PRO A 348 -7.22 12.41 10.85
N VAL A 349 -7.44 11.17 11.27
CA VAL A 349 -6.52 10.06 11.00
C VAL A 349 -7.19 9.03 10.10
N LEU A 350 -6.47 8.60 9.08
CA LEU A 350 -6.79 7.48 8.19
C LEU A 350 -5.96 6.29 8.65
N LEU A 351 -6.59 5.15 8.90
CA LEU A 351 -5.93 3.90 9.33
C LEU A 351 -5.92 2.91 8.17
N SER A 352 -4.80 2.21 7.99
CA SER A 352 -4.65 1.18 6.95
C SER A 352 -3.50 0.22 7.27
N ASP A 353 -3.52 -0.98 6.71
CA ASP A 353 -2.36 -1.86 6.64
C ASP A 353 -1.70 -1.87 5.25
N ASP A 354 -0.51 -2.46 5.15
CA ASP A 354 0.21 -2.56 3.88
C ASP A 354 -0.56 -3.39 2.83
N ALA A 355 -1.15 -4.51 3.26
CA ALA A 355 -1.99 -5.36 2.41
C ALA A 355 -3.13 -4.58 1.76
N TRP A 356 -3.73 -3.58 2.44
CA TRP A 356 -4.81 -2.74 1.89
C TRP A 356 -4.45 -2.12 0.53
N PHE A 357 -3.17 -1.86 0.26
CA PHE A 357 -2.69 -1.30 -1.00
C PHE A 357 -1.99 -2.33 -1.90
N THR A 358 -1.35 -3.36 -1.34
CA THR A 358 -0.58 -4.33 -2.14
C THR A 358 -1.41 -5.54 -2.58
N ARG A 359 -2.53 -5.83 -1.91
CA ARG A 359 -3.32 -7.07 -2.05
C ARG A 359 -4.84 -6.88 -1.87
N LYS A 360 -5.64 -7.46 -2.77
CA LYS A 360 -7.11 -7.37 -2.71
C LYS A 360 -7.66 -8.16 -1.50
N PRO A 361 -8.51 -7.55 -0.65
CA PRO A 361 -9.33 -8.29 0.32
C PRO A 361 -10.26 -9.30 -0.38
N GLU A 362 -10.58 -10.41 0.29
CA GLU A 362 -11.29 -11.56 -0.32
C GLU A 362 -12.67 -11.21 -0.92
N HIS A 363 -13.34 -10.21 -0.33
CA HIS A 363 -14.62 -9.68 -0.81
C HIS A 363 -14.48 -8.77 -2.03
N MET A 364 -13.28 -8.26 -2.32
CA MET A 364 -12.94 -7.45 -3.51
C MET A 364 -12.27 -8.28 -4.62
N GLY A 365 -11.83 -9.50 -4.33
CA GLY A 365 -11.13 -10.36 -5.28
C GLY A 365 -10.08 -11.23 -4.59
N SER A 366 -8.93 -11.42 -5.24
CA SER A 366 -7.74 -12.01 -4.64
C SER A 366 -6.48 -11.62 -5.43
N GLY A 367 -5.31 -11.91 -4.88
CA GLY A 367 -4.02 -11.55 -5.46
C GLY A 367 -3.65 -10.08 -5.26
N ILE A 368 -2.54 -9.66 -5.88
CA ILE A 368 -2.06 -8.28 -5.78
C ILE A 368 -3.01 -7.29 -6.44
N TYR A 369 -3.06 -6.06 -5.91
CA TYR A 369 -3.68 -4.94 -6.60
C TYR A 369 -2.85 -4.56 -7.84
N LEU A 370 -3.45 -4.65 -9.02
CA LEU A 370 -2.95 -3.97 -10.21
C LEU A 370 -3.10 -2.46 -10.02
N GLN A 371 -2.25 -1.69 -10.67
CA GLN A 371 -2.26 -0.24 -10.55
C GLN A 371 -3.58 0.41 -10.99
N VAL A 372 -4.18 -0.02 -12.09
CA VAL A 372 -5.53 0.44 -12.53
C VAL A 372 -6.56 0.27 -11.41
N GLU A 373 -6.44 -0.80 -10.62
CA GLU A 373 -7.29 -1.05 -9.46
C GLU A 373 -6.93 -0.10 -8.31
N ARG A 374 -5.64 0.15 -8.01
CA ARG A 374 -5.26 1.14 -6.99
C ARG A 374 -5.73 2.55 -7.35
N ARG A 375 -5.45 3.01 -8.58
CA ARG A 375 -5.87 4.32 -9.12
C ARG A 375 -7.40 4.48 -9.18
N SER A 376 -8.16 3.38 -9.25
CA SER A 376 -9.63 3.42 -9.25
C SER A 376 -10.25 3.26 -7.86
N TYR A 377 -9.70 2.37 -7.02
CA TYR A 377 -10.27 1.97 -5.74
C TYR A 377 -9.75 2.79 -4.55
N GLN A 378 -8.45 3.06 -4.48
CA GLN A 378 -7.89 3.74 -3.31
C GLN A 378 -8.40 5.19 -3.18
N PRO A 379 -8.55 5.97 -4.27
CA PRO A 379 -9.23 7.27 -4.19
C PRO A 379 -10.70 7.18 -3.75
N GLN A 380 -11.44 6.09 -4.08
CA GLN A 380 -12.78 5.86 -3.50
C GLN A 380 -12.69 5.72 -1.98
N TRP A 381 -11.77 4.90 -1.48
CA TRP A 381 -11.62 4.68 -0.04
C TRP A 381 -11.16 5.97 0.69
N PHE A 382 -10.15 6.67 0.19
CA PHE A 382 -9.73 7.97 0.75
C PHE A 382 -10.86 9.01 0.73
N GLN A 383 -11.73 9.00 -0.28
CA GLN A 383 -12.90 9.86 -0.30
C GLN A 383 -13.89 9.49 0.80
N HIS A 384 -14.20 8.20 0.94
CA HIS A 384 -15.16 7.67 1.91
C HIS A 384 -14.84 8.16 3.33
N GLU A 385 -13.67 7.78 3.83
CA GLU A 385 -13.18 8.14 5.17
C GLU A 385 -13.09 9.67 5.36
N PHE A 386 -12.76 10.42 4.29
CA PHE A 386 -12.70 11.87 4.37
C PHE A 386 -14.08 12.55 4.44
N MET A 387 -15.12 11.99 3.81
CA MET A 387 -16.45 12.60 3.83
C MET A 387 -17.10 12.56 5.22
N HIS A 388 -16.90 11.49 5.99
CA HIS A 388 -17.22 11.45 7.43
C HIS A 388 -16.61 12.65 8.17
N HIS A 389 -15.30 12.92 7.97
CA HIS A 389 -14.64 14.04 8.63
C HIS A 389 -15.26 15.40 8.24
N LEU A 390 -15.56 15.61 6.95
CA LEU A 390 -16.28 16.81 6.51
C LEU A 390 -17.66 16.92 7.18
N TYR A 391 -18.41 15.82 7.31
CA TYR A 391 -19.75 15.87 7.89
C TYR A 391 -19.75 16.11 9.42
N GLN A 392 -18.69 15.68 10.10
CA GLN A 392 -18.44 16.00 11.51
C GLN A 392 -17.97 17.45 11.71
N ALA A 393 -17.25 18.04 10.74
CA ALA A 393 -16.75 19.41 10.81
C ALA A 393 -17.84 20.50 10.64
N TRP A 394 -18.95 20.19 9.93
CA TRP A 394 -20.11 21.08 9.80
C TRP A 394 -21.42 20.37 10.25
N PRO A 395 -21.56 20.10 11.56
CA PRO A 395 -22.65 19.28 12.10
C PRO A 395 -24.03 19.94 11.96
N GLU A 396 -24.12 21.25 11.72
CA GLU A 396 -25.37 21.96 11.48
C GLU A 396 -26.10 21.46 10.22
N PHE A 397 -25.36 20.97 9.22
CA PHE A 397 -25.93 20.41 8.00
C PHE A 397 -26.48 19.00 8.18
N ARG A 398 -26.10 18.29 9.26
CA ARG A 398 -26.56 16.93 9.62
C ARG A 398 -26.41 15.92 8.48
N LEU A 399 -25.27 16.02 7.78
CA LEU A 399 -24.89 15.16 6.65
C LEU A 399 -24.45 13.75 7.09
N GLU A 400 -24.14 13.59 8.37
CA GLU A 400 -24.05 12.30 9.06
C GLU A 400 -24.79 12.39 10.42
N ALA A 401 -26.12 12.24 10.41
CA ALA A 401 -26.93 12.19 11.63
C ALA A 401 -27.15 10.74 12.14
N GLY A 402 -27.01 9.77 11.23
CA GLY A 402 -26.75 8.37 11.55
C GLY A 402 -25.51 7.89 10.80
N ASP A 403 -24.83 6.91 11.39
CA ASP A 403 -23.67 6.21 10.84
C ASP A 403 -23.89 5.80 9.36
N HIS A 404 -23.02 6.26 8.46
CA HIS A 404 -23.07 5.96 7.02
C HIS A 404 -24.43 6.25 6.32
N GLN A 405 -25.25 7.20 6.83
CA GLN A 405 -26.65 7.37 6.41
C GLN A 405 -26.87 7.53 4.89
N TRP A 406 -25.88 8.03 4.16
CA TRP A 406 -25.94 8.27 2.71
C TRP A 406 -26.09 7.00 1.87
N PHE A 407 -25.84 5.80 2.41
CA PHE A 407 -26.22 4.56 1.71
C PHE A 407 -27.75 4.37 1.66
N ASP A 408 -28.51 4.90 2.63
CA ASP A 408 -29.97 4.93 2.57
C ASP A 408 -30.46 6.22 1.90
N ARG A 409 -30.86 6.07 0.62
CA ARG A 409 -31.40 7.16 -0.21
C ARG A 409 -32.63 7.86 0.38
N SER A 410 -33.33 7.25 1.33
CA SER A 410 -34.49 7.84 2.03
C SER A 410 -34.12 8.80 3.17
N THR A 411 -32.86 8.80 3.64
CA THR A 411 -32.36 9.75 4.64
C THR A 411 -31.82 11.05 4.03
N TRP A 412 -31.60 11.06 2.71
CA TRP A 412 -30.98 12.19 2.02
C TRP A 412 -31.84 13.46 2.12
N PRO A 413 -31.23 14.65 2.20
CA PRO A 413 -31.96 15.91 2.07
C PRO A 413 -32.80 15.97 0.78
N ASP A 414 -34.03 16.50 0.86
CA ASP A 414 -34.98 16.57 -0.27
C ASP A 414 -34.43 17.30 -1.50
N ASP A 415 -33.48 18.22 -1.30
CA ASP A 415 -32.81 18.98 -2.35
C ASP A 415 -31.69 18.21 -3.06
N PHE A 416 -31.22 17.07 -2.53
CA PHE A 416 -30.15 16.28 -3.14
C PHE A 416 -30.70 15.38 -4.26
N VAL A 417 -30.02 15.38 -5.40
CA VAL A 417 -30.37 14.60 -6.59
C VAL A 417 -29.35 13.47 -6.78
N GLY A 418 -29.85 12.30 -7.14
CA GLY A 418 -29.04 11.15 -7.49
C GLY A 418 -29.41 9.88 -6.74
N LYS A 419 -28.52 8.88 -6.77
CA LYS A 419 -28.76 7.51 -6.26
C LYS A 419 -27.58 6.94 -5.50
N TRP A 420 -26.36 7.21 -5.95
CA TRP A 420 -25.14 6.57 -5.44
C TRP A 420 -24.40 7.51 -4.48
N GLU A 421 -23.56 6.96 -3.61
CA GLU A 421 -22.77 7.73 -2.64
C GLU A 421 -21.95 8.89 -3.25
N PRO A 422 -21.29 8.75 -4.43
CA PRO A 422 -20.64 9.89 -5.11
C PRO A 422 -21.58 11.02 -5.56
N ASP A 423 -22.88 10.73 -5.68
CA ASP A 423 -23.89 11.78 -5.87
C ASP A 423 -24.10 12.57 -4.57
N TYR A 424 -24.27 11.88 -3.45
CA TYR A 424 -24.40 12.50 -2.12
C TYR A 424 -23.18 13.37 -1.80
N TYR A 425 -21.98 12.87 -2.08
CA TYR A 425 -20.71 13.56 -1.81
C TYR A 425 -20.59 14.85 -2.63
N ALA A 426 -20.86 14.80 -3.94
CA ALA A 426 -20.81 16.00 -4.77
C ALA A 426 -21.92 17.00 -4.43
N GLU A 427 -23.13 16.53 -4.12
CA GLU A 427 -24.26 17.39 -3.78
C GLU A 427 -24.08 18.04 -2.40
N SER A 428 -23.53 17.33 -1.41
CA SER A 428 -23.20 17.89 -0.09
C SER A 428 -22.13 18.96 -0.19
N ILE A 429 -21.06 18.71 -0.95
CA ILE A 429 -20.03 19.71 -1.24
C ILE A 429 -20.65 20.93 -1.93
N LYS A 430 -21.38 20.72 -3.02
CA LYS A 430 -21.95 21.79 -3.87
C LYS A 430 -23.02 22.63 -3.18
N LYS A 431 -23.88 22.01 -2.36
CA LYS A 431 -25.07 22.66 -1.77
C LYS A 431 -24.90 23.06 -0.32
N ARG A 432 -23.86 22.57 0.37
CA ARG A 432 -23.54 22.92 1.77
C ARG A 432 -22.12 23.45 1.89
N LEU A 433 -21.12 22.58 1.69
CA LEU A 433 -19.75 22.83 2.16
C LEU A 433 -19.02 23.96 1.42
N LEU A 434 -19.24 24.12 0.10
CA LEU A 434 -18.65 25.22 -0.69
C LEU A 434 -19.04 26.63 -0.20
N ASN A 435 -20.17 26.76 0.50
CA ASN A 435 -20.67 28.05 1.01
C ASN A 435 -20.82 28.06 2.55
N ALA A 436 -20.14 27.13 3.23
CA ALA A 436 -20.17 27.00 4.69
C ALA A 436 -19.37 28.10 5.40
N SER A 437 -19.52 28.20 6.71
CA SER A 437 -18.78 29.12 7.58
C SER A 437 -18.29 28.38 8.84
N PRO A 438 -17.00 28.03 8.96
CA PRO A 438 -15.89 28.33 8.05
C PRO A 438 -16.08 27.73 6.66
N THR A 439 -15.42 28.32 5.64
CA THR A 439 -15.44 27.76 4.27
C THR A 439 -14.71 26.43 4.22
N LEU A 440 -15.00 25.58 3.22
CA LEU A 440 -14.36 24.27 3.07
C LEU A 440 -12.82 24.30 3.10
N ALA A 441 -12.18 25.34 2.55
CA ALA A 441 -10.72 25.51 2.63
C ALA A 441 -10.26 25.83 4.07
N SER A 442 -10.88 26.81 4.72
CA SER A 442 -10.56 27.25 6.09
C SER A 442 -11.03 26.30 7.20
N GLY A 443 -11.93 25.35 6.92
CA GLY A 443 -12.33 24.31 7.88
C GLY A 443 -11.41 23.08 7.85
N LEU A 444 -10.54 22.98 6.84
CA LEU A 444 -9.49 21.97 6.74
C LEU A 444 -8.13 22.52 7.21
N ASP A 445 -7.91 23.82 7.06
CA ASP A 445 -6.74 24.55 7.57
C ASP A 445 -6.92 24.82 9.08
N ARG A 446 -6.54 23.84 9.91
CA ARG A 446 -6.73 23.84 11.37
C ARG A 446 -5.61 24.60 12.11
N THR A 447 -5.24 25.78 11.61
CA THR A 447 -4.09 26.57 12.13
C THR A 447 -4.46 27.76 13.03
N ASP A 448 -5.77 28.04 13.21
CA ASP A 448 -6.34 29.10 14.07
C ASP A 448 -6.99 28.56 15.37
#